data_AF-A0A940IZA7-F1
#
_entry.id   AF-A0A940IZA7-F1
#
_cell.length_a   1.000
_cell.length_b   1.000
_cell.length_c   1.000
_cell.angle_alpha   90.00
_cell.angle_beta   90.00
_cell.angle_gamma   90.00
#
_symmetry.space_group_name_H-M   'P 1'
#
loop_
_entity.id
_entity.type
_entity.pdbx_description
1 polymer ?
#
loop_
_entity_poly.entity_id
_entity_poly.type
_entity_poly.pdbx_seq_one_letter_code
_entity_poly.pdbx_strand_id
1 'polypeptide(L)'
;MPSPSRILRLALAAAITGACVTGTLAGPATALSARVADPSTSPASADVTGVRYIDGEGRTVTRVHVRRLPRAGSVLVRIGPASGVPGYVAHVTRTRAGVLTTALTRDGSGVACHLDATWSRAANLVQVTVPQSCLDFGRFLVKHRFQAVFRAAAGTDRAPARIVGRGDSPGCVTAAESAALRLGQRMDAVHARFDTAGVPEPADPGTALRSYRGCAPGTDYEVQYAAGAVVGWTVLGGPPVA
;
A
#
# COMPACT_ATOMS: atom_id res chain seq x y z
N MET A 1 -46.16 25.00 -49.72
CA MET A 1 -46.64 26.12 -48.88
C MET A 1 -47.73 25.57 -47.97
N PRO A 2 -47.81 25.84 -46.65
CA PRO A 2 -46.91 26.58 -45.75
C PRO A 2 -46.42 25.77 -44.52
N SER A 3 -45.30 26.23 -43.96
CA SER A 3 -44.85 26.05 -42.57
C SER A 3 -45.54 27.14 -41.72
N PRO A 4 -45.84 26.98 -40.40
CA PRO A 4 -44.83 26.99 -39.32
C PRO A 4 -45.22 26.08 -38.12
N SER A 5 -44.36 25.71 -37.18
CA SER A 5 -43.99 26.56 -36.03
C SER A 5 -42.99 25.83 -35.15
N ARG A 6 -42.00 26.58 -34.66
CA ARG A 6 -40.89 26.16 -33.83
C ARG A 6 -41.31 25.97 -32.35
N ILE A 7 -40.37 25.39 -31.59
CA ILE A 7 -40.14 25.50 -30.14
C ILE A 7 -40.80 24.40 -29.28
N LEU A 8 -40.00 23.39 -28.91
CA LEU A 8 -39.77 23.12 -27.49
C LEU A 8 -38.41 22.43 -27.28
N ARG A 9 -37.77 22.84 -26.20
CA ARG A 9 -36.42 22.57 -25.73
C ARG A 9 -36.38 21.32 -24.84
N LEU A 10 -35.17 20.73 -24.74
CA LEU A 10 -34.69 19.80 -23.70
C LEU A 10 -35.41 18.44 -23.65
N ALA A 11 -34.80 17.32 -23.27
CA ALA A 11 -33.41 16.89 -23.08
C ALA A 11 -33.48 15.38 -22.78
N LEU A 12 -32.41 14.68 -23.13
CA LEU A 12 -31.85 13.55 -22.37
C LEU A 12 -32.63 12.22 -22.26
N ALA A 13 -31.84 11.15 -22.47
CA ALA A 13 -32.08 9.75 -22.12
C ALA A 13 -33.03 9.00 -23.07
N ALA A 14 -32.79 7.75 -23.45
CA ALA A 14 -31.95 6.73 -22.85
C ALA A 14 -31.58 5.67 -23.92
N ALA A 15 -30.56 4.88 -23.54
CA ALA A 15 -30.34 3.50 -23.94
C ALA A 15 -29.88 3.27 -25.38
N ILE A 16 -28.64 2.77 -25.53
CA ILE A 16 -28.40 1.44 -26.11
C ILE A 16 -27.32 0.73 -25.27
N THR A 17 -27.71 -0.47 -24.89
CA THR A 17 -27.08 -1.60 -24.22
C THR A 17 -25.80 -2.10 -24.89
N GLY A 18 -24.95 -2.84 -24.15
CA GLY A 18 -24.04 -3.79 -24.79
C GLY A 18 -22.83 -4.19 -23.97
N ALA A 19 -22.93 -5.34 -23.31
CA ALA A 19 -21.90 -5.95 -22.47
C ALA A 19 -20.58 -6.23 -23.21
N CYS A 20 -19.47 -6.08 -22.49
CA CYS A 20 -18.29 -6.93 -22.66
C CYS A 20 -17.64 -7.17 -21.29
N VAL A 21 -17.87 -8.37 -20.77
CA VAL A 21 -17.04 -9.03 -19.77
C VAL A 21 -15.61 -9.03 -20.29
N THR A 22 -14.70 -8.34 -19.62
CA THR A 22 -13.27 -8.60 -19.74
C THR A 22 -12.73 -8.80 -18.35
N GLY A 23 -12.22 -10.00 -18.11
CA GLY A 23 -11.70 -10.43 -16.83
C GLY A 23 -10.68 -9.44 -16.30
N THR A 24 -10.91 -8.98 -15.08
CA THR A 24 -9.85 -8.41 -14.27
C THR A 24 -8.88 -9.53 -13.93
N LEU A 25 -7.97 -9.79 -14.87
CA LEU A 25 -6.68 -10.38 -14.55
C LEU A 25 -6.19 -9.64 -13.32
N ALA A 26 -6.08 -10.37 -12.21
CA ALA A 26 -5.44 -9.90 -10.99
C ALA A 26 -3.98 -9.59 -11.36
N GLY A 27 -3.76 -8.38 -11.88
CA GLY A 27 -2.44 -7.89 -12.20
C GLY A 27 -1.59 -7.85 -10.93
N PRO A 28 -0.25 -7.95 -11.08
CA PRO A 28 0.66 -7.72 -9.96
C PRO A 28 0.33 -6.36 -9.35
N ALA A 29 0.39 -6.25 -8.02
CA ALA A 29 0.04 -5.05 -7.27
C ALA A 29 0.73 -3.81 -7.89
N THR A 30 -0.02 -3.06 -8.68
CA THR A 30 0.49 -1.87 -9.34
C THR A 30 0.57 -0.80 -8.28
N ALA A 31 1.80 -0.43 -7.89
CA ALA A 31 2.03 0.72 -7.02
C ALA A 31 1.33 1.95 -7.63
N LEU A 32 0.29 2.44 -6.96
CA LEU A 32 -0.43 3.63 -7.43
C LEU A 32 0.46 4.86 -7.18
N SER A 33 1.07 5.38 -8.24
CA SER A 33 1.80 6.65 -8.21
C SER A 33 0.86 7.81 -8.48
N ALA A 34 0.92 8.86 -7.65
CA ALA A 34 0.23 10.12 -7.92
C ALA A 34 1.26 11.22 -8.23
N ARG A 35 1.11 11.88 -9.39
CA ARG A 35 1.84 13.09 -9.73
C ARG A 35 1.00 14.29 -9.32
N VAL A 36 1.57 15.19 -8.50
CA VAL A 36 0.93 16.46 -8.15
C VAL A 36 1.57 17.52 -9.04
N ALA A 37 0.77 18.19 -9.86
CA ALA A 37 1.21 19.31 -10.68
C ALA A 37 0.93 20.62 -9.94
N ASP A 38 1.86 21.57 -10.04
CA ASP A 38 1.70 22.90 -9.44
C ASP A 38 0.60 23.70 -10.18
N PRO A 39 -0.25 24.47 -9.48
CA PRO A 39 -1.13 25.44 -10.11
C PRO A 39 -0.33 26.56 -10.80
N SER A 40 -0.75 26.97 -11.99
CA SER A 40 -0.02 27.92 -12.85
C SER A 40 0.14 29.35 -12.30
N THR A 41 -0.55 29.68 -11.21
CA THR A 41 -0.70 31.06 -10.70
C THR A 41 -0.13 31.30 -9.30
N SER A 42 0.52 30.31 -8.67
CA SER A 42 1.24 30.50 -7.40
C SER A 42 2.75 30.45 -7.63
N PRO A 43 3.58 31.28 -6.95
CA PRO A 43 5.02 31.04 -6.93
C PRO A 43 5.22 29.60 -6.47
N ALA A 44 5.93 28.80 -7.27
CA ALA A 44 5.89 27.34 -7.22
C ALA A 44 6.16 26.82 -5.79
N SER A 45 5.10 26.57 -5.03
CA SER A 45 5.13 26.65 -3.56
C SER A 45 5.41 25.34 -2.84
N ALA A 46 5.44 24.22 -3.56
CA ALA A 46 5.70 22.92 -2.96
C ALA A 46 7.17 22.51 -3.11
N ASP A 47 7.88 22.35 -1.99
CA ASP A 47 9.16 21.64 -1.98
C ASP A 47 8.97 20.19 -2.40
N VAL A 48 7.82 19.57 -2.10
CA VAL A 48 7.50 18.19 -2.50
C VAL A 48 6.96 18.16 -3.93
N THR A 49 7.69 17.54 -4.85
CA THR A 49 7.32 17.43 -6.27
C THR A 49 6.67 16.09 -6.64
N GLY A 50 6.77 15.09 -5.76
CA GLY A 50 6.11 13.81 -5.96
C GLY A 50 6.29 12.87 -4.78
N VAL A 51 5.30 12.03 -4.52
CA VAL A 51 5.40 10.98 -3.51
C VAL A 51 4.91 9.66 -4.07
N ARG A 52 5.68 8.60 -3.82
CA ARG A 52 5.28 7.22 -4.10
C ARG A 52 5.26 6.44 -2.80
N TYR A 53 4.09 5.92 -2.48
CA TYR A 53 3.88 5.00 -1.37
C TYR A 53 3.80 3.58 -1.92
N ILE A 54 4.50 2.65 -1.29
CA ILE A 54 4.55 1.26 -1.67
C ILE A 54 4.29 0.46 -0.40
N ASP A 55 3.21 -0.30 -0.40
CA ASP A 55 2.87 -1.21 0.67
C ASP A 55 3.24 -2.62 0.21
N GLY A 56 3.99 -3.34 1.03
CA GLY A 56 4.55 -4.62 0.65
C GLY A 56 4.89 -5.48 1.86
N GLU A 57 5.25 -6.73 1.57
CA GLU A 57 5.19 -7.84 2.51
C GLU A 57 5.98 -7.68 3.82
N GLY A 58 7.28 -7.45 3.69
CA GLY A 58 8.12 -7.21 4.86
C GLY A 58 8.16 -5.74 5.26
N ARG A 59 7.74 -4.83 4.39
CA ARG A 59 8.02 -3.40 4.54
C ARG A 59 7.13 -2.50 3.72
N THR A 60 6.98 -1.32 4.25
CA THR A 60 6.33 -0.18 3.62
C THR A 60 7.38 0.85 3.25
N VAL A 61 7.34 1.31 2.00
CA VAL A 61 8.32 2.26 1.46
C VAL A 61 7.63 3.54 1.03
N THR A 62 8.12 4.67 1.52
CA THR A 62 7.71 6.01 1.08
C THR A 62 8.89 6.70 0.40
N ARG A 63 8.70 7.12 -0.86
CA ARG A 63 9.67 7.88 -1.64
C ARG A 63 9.15 9.29 -1.83
N VAL A 64 9.83 10.27 -1.26
CA VAL A 64 9.50 11.69 -1.33
C VAL A 64 10.49 12.40 -2.24
N HIS A 65 10.04 12.79 -3.42
CA HIS A 65 10.79 13.66 -4.32
C HIS A 65 10.54 15.10 -3.92
N VAL A 66 11.62 15.87 -3.84
CA VAL A 66 11.57 17.30 -3.60
C VAL A 66 12.22 18.06 -4.74
N ARG A 67 11.92 19.35 -4.89
CA ARG A 67 12.52 20.18 -5.95
C ARG A 67 14.01 20.36 -5.72
N ARG A 68 14.37 20.73 -4.49
CA ARG A 68 15.76 20.96 -4.09
C ARG A 68 15.95 20.44 -2.68
N LEU A 69 16.75 19.39 -2.54
CA LEU A 69 17.01 18.80 -1.24
C LEU A 69 18.16 19.53 -0.52
N PRO A 70 17.90 20.24 0.59
CA PRO A 70 18.94 20.89 1.40
C PRO A 70 19.86 19.88 2.09
N ARG A 71 20.95 20.39 2.67
CA ARG A 71 21.91 19.59 3.47
C ARG A 71 21.31 19.08 4.80
N ALA A 72 20.25 19.72 5.29
CA ALA A 72 19.57 19.39 6.53
C ALA A 72 18.05 19.57 6.36
N GLY A 73 17.27 18.86 7.18
CA GLY A 73 15.81 18.94 7.17
C GLY A 73 15.19 17.71 7.82
N SER A 74 13.86 17.62 7.78
CA SER A 74 13.15 16.44 8.25
C SER A 74 12.02 16.01 7.33
N VAL A 75 11.74 14.71 7.34
CA VAL A 75 10.57 14.08 6.72
C VAL A 75 9.77 13.37 7.80
N LEU A 76 8.47 13.58 7.79
CA LEU A 76 7.50 12.84 8.59
C LEU A 76 6.64 12.01 7.66
N VAL A 77 6.64 10.69 7.83
CA VAL A 77 5.72 9.79 7.11
C VAL A 77 4.69 9.27 8.11
N ARG A 78 3.45 9.67 7.90
CA ARG A 78 2.30 9.21 8.66
C ARG A 78 1.73 7.96 8.01
N ILE A 79 1.49 6.91 8.80
CA ILE A 79 1.00 5.60 8.36
C ILE A 79 -0.14 5.18 9.31
N GLY A 80 -1.22 4.66 8.76
CA GLY A 80 -2.30 4.09 9.57
C GLY A 80 -3.36 3.37 8.77
N PRO A 81 -4.45 2.96 9.43
CA PRO A 81 -5.55 2.27 8.77
C PRO A 81 -6.24 3.18 7.74
N ALA A 82 -6.81 2.59 6.68
CA ALA A 82 -7.53 3.32 5.63
C ALA A 82 -8.66 4.22 6.18
N SER A 83 -9.43 3.69 7.14
CA SER A 83 -10.64 4.31 7.71
C SER A 83 -10.36 5.30 8.85
N GLY A 84 -9.10 5.46 9.28
CA GLY A 84 -8.77 6.15 10.53
C GLY A 84 -7.70 7.23 10.42
N VAL A 85 -7.36 7.79 11.59
CA VAL A 85 -6.23 8.70 11.75
C VAL A 85 -4.94 7.89 11.68
N PRO A 86 -3.91 8.34 10.94
CA PRO A 86 -2.60 7.70 10.96
C PRO A 86 -2.04 7.59 12.39
N GLY A 87 -1.96 6.36 12.90
CA GLY A 87 -1.47 6.11 14.27
C GLY A 87 0.04 6.15 14.39
N TYR A 88 0.77 5.89 13.30
CA TYR A 88 2.23 5.81 13.28
C TYR A 88 2.84 6.98 12.52
N VAL A 89 3.96 7.49 13.01
CA VAL A 89 4.76 8.54 12.38
C VAL A 89 6.22 8.13 12.37
N ALA A 90 6.76 7.90 11.18
CA ALA A 90 8.20 7.75 10.98
C ALA A 90 8.83 9.14 10.82
N HIS A 91 9.73 9.48 11.72
CA HIS A 91 10.50 10.72 11.74
C HIS A 91 11.89 10.44 11.18
N VAL A 92 12.26 11.18 10.14
CA VAL A 92 13.60 11.12 9.55
C VAL A 92 14.19 12.51 9.58
N THR A 93 15.31 12.70 10.27
CA THR A 93 15.98 14.00 10.39
C THR A 93 17.40 13.90 9.90
N ARG A 94 17.80 14.82 9.02
CA ARG A 94 19.19 14.99 8.60
C ARG A 94 19.77 16.27 9.17
N THR A 95 20.89 16.15 9.87
CA THR A 95 21.65 17.30 10.39
C THR A 95 22.55 17.89 9.30
N ARG A 96 23.05 19.12 9.50
CA ARG A 96 24.01 19.76 8.58
C ARG A 96 25.33 18.98 8.45
N ALA A 97 25.72 18.23 9.49
CA ALA A 97 26.87 17.35 9.48
C ALA A 97 26.67 16.09 8.63
N GLY A 98 25.45 15.85 8.11
CA GLY A 98 25.12 14.69 7.30
C GLY A 98 24.65 13.48 8.10
N VAL A 99 24.63 13.56 9.43
CA VAL A 99 24.08 12.51 10.29
C VAL A 99 22.58 12.40 10.04
N LEU A 100 22.12 11.18 9.79
CA LEU A 100 20.72 10.83 9.59
C LEU A 100 20.22 10.11 10.84
N THR A 101 19.12 10.60 11.41
CA THR A 101 18.46 9.97 12.55
C THR A 101 17.03 9.58 12.18
N THR A 102 16.58 8.47 12.76
CA THR A 102 15.28 7.87 12.48
C THR A 102 14.58 7.51 13.79
N ALA A 103 13.28 7.77 13.87
CA ALA A 103 12.46 7.35 15.00
C ALA A 103 11.05 7.00 14.53
N LEU A 104 10.42 6.01 15.16
CA LEU A 104 9.02 5.68 14.94
C LEU A 104 8.24 6.06 16.21
N THR A 105 7.11 6.75 16.03
CA THR A 105 6.20 7.04 17.13
C THR A 105 4.81 6.53 16.82
N ARG A 106 4.08 6.02 17.81
CA ARG A 106 2.68 5.65 17.75
C ARG A 106 1.89 6.50 18.74
N ASP A 107 0.89 7.24 18.27
CA ASP A 107 0.03 8.07 19.11
C ASP A 107 0.83 9.01 20.04
N GLY A 108 1.96 9.51 19.54
CA GLY A 108 2.88 10.40 20.29
C GLY A 108 3.92 9.68 21.16
N SER A 109 3.81 8.37 21.36
CA SER A 109 4.76 7.56 22.13
C SER A 109 5.82 6.93 21.24
N GLY A 110 7.06 6.81 21.73
CA GLY A 110 8.14 6.14 20.99
C GLY A 110 7.87 4.64 20.79
N VAL A 111 8.18 4.12 19.61
CA VAL A 111 8.11 2.70 19.28
C VAL A 111 9.53 2.17 19.13
N ALA A 112 9.87 1.12 19.88
CA ALA A 112 11.15 0.42 19.78
C ALA A 112 11.19 -0.40 18.47
N CYS A 113 11.47 0.28 17.36
CA CYS A 113 11.59 -0.31 16.03
C CYS A 113 12.72 0.37 15.26
N HIS A 114 13.52 -0.42 14.58
CA HIS A 114 14.50 0.09 13.63
C HIS A 114 13.82 0.31 12.26
N LEU A 115 14.01 1.49 11.69
CA LEU A 115 13.53 1.84 10.35
C LEU A 115 14.69 2.38 9.53
N ASP A 116 14.65 2.15 8.23
CA ASP A 116 15.70 2.62 7.33
C ASP A 116 15.29 3.90 6.62
N ALA A 117 16.25 4.80 6.42
CA ALA A 117 16.05 5.96 5.59
C ALA A 117 17.28 6.26 4.73
N THR A 118 17.05 6.80 3.54
CA THR A 118 18.11 7.32 2.68
C THR A 118 17.82 8.75 2.26
N TRP A 119 18.88 9.54 2.09
CA TRP A 119 18.79 10.95 1.75
C TRP A 119 19.72 11.27 0.57
N SER A 120 19.19 11.17 -0.64
CA SER A 120 19.94 11.37 -1.88
C SER A 120 19.75 12.79 -2.41
N ARG A 121 20.79 13.61 -2.28
CA ARG A 121 20.79 14.97 -2.85
C ARG A 121 20.87 14.95 -4.37
N ALA A 122 21.57 13.97 -4.96
CA ALA A 122 21.67 13.82 -6.40
C ALA A 122 20.32 13.51 -7.07
N ALA A 123 19.48 12.70 -6.40
CA ALA A 123 18.14 12.37 -6.89
C ALA A 123 17.03 13.26 -6.31
N ASN A 124 17.38 14.24 -5.47
CA ASN A 124 16.44 15.00 -4.62
C ASN A 124 15.36 14.12 -3.98
N LEU A 125 15.79 13.01 -3.38
CA LEU A 125 14.91 11.94 -2.89
C LEU A 125 15.21 11.63 -1.43
N VAL A 126 14.15 11.57 -0.62
CA VAL A 126 14.17 10.93 0.68
C VAL A 126 13.36 9.63 0.58
N GLN A 127 13.99 8.50 0.89
CA GLN A 127 13.30 7.21 1.01
C GLN A 127 13.19 6.85 2.49
N VAL A 128 12.00 6.45 2.92
CA VAL A 128 11.74 5.94 4.27
C VAL A 128 11.18 4.53 4.12
N THR A 129 11.74 3.59 4.86
CA THR A 129 11.35 2.18 4.85
C THR A 129 11.00 1.76 6.27
N VAL A 130 9.76 1.34 6.48
CA VAL A 130 9.27 0.88 7.78
C VAL A 130 8.96 -0.61 7.67
N PRO A 131 9.57 -1.48 8.50
CA PRO A 131 9.20 -2.89 8.54
C PRO A 131 7.72 -3.05 8.96
N GLN A 132 7.00 -3.96 8.29
CA GLN A 132 5.59 -4.23 8.64
C GLN A 132 5.46 -4.82 10.05
N SER A 133 6.49 -5.53 10.53
CA SER A 133 6.57 -6.04 11.91
C SER A 133 6.53 -4.94 12.97
N CYS A 134 6.69 -3.67 12.59
CA CYS A 134 6.60 -2.53 13.50
C CYS A 134 5.23 -1.84 13.47
N LEU A 135 4.27 -2.32 12.67
CA LEU A 135 2.97 -1.71 12.45
C LEU A 135 1.86 -2.67 12.91
N ASP A 136 1.24 -2.36 14.05
CA ASP A 136 0.29 -3.30 14.68
C ASP A 136 -1.14 -3.29 14.09
N PHE A 137 -1.42 -2.46 13.08
CA PHE A 137 -2.80 -2.16 12.63
C PHE A 137 -3.17 -2.72 11.26
N GLY A 138 -2.30 -3.50 10.62
CA GLY A 138 -2.61 -4.09 9.31
C GLY A 138 -1.57 -5.08 8.84
N ARG A 139 -2.02 -6.20 8.28
CA ARG A 139 -1.14 -7.07 7.50
C ARG A 139 -0.73 -6.33 6.24
N PHE A 140 0.40 -6.70 5.66
CA PHE A 140 1.04 -6.01 4.54
C PHE A 140 0.26 -5.90 3.21
N LEU A 141 -0.98 -6.40 3.17
CA LEU A 141 -1.88 -6.26 2.04
C LEU A 141 -3.12 -5.43 2.34
N VAL A 142 -3.32 -4.90 3.55
CA VAL A 142 -4.48 -4.04 3.86
C VAL A 142 -4.23 -2.63 3.34
N LYS A 143 -5.27 -1.95 2.82
CA LYS A 143 -5.17 -0.52 2.52
C LYS A 143 -4.69 0.27 3.74
N HIS A 144 -3.55 0.92 3.56
CA HIS A 144 -2.93 1.82 4.50
C HIS A 144 -3.04 3.25 4.00
N ARG A 145 -3.35 4.16 4.92
CA ARG A 145 -3.36 5.60 4.66
C ARG A 145 -1.99 6.17 4.95
N PHE A 146 -1.45 6.86 3.96
CA PHE A 146 -0.14 7.52 4.01
C PHE A 146 -0.25 9.02 3.84
N GLN A 147 0.67 9.72 4.48
CA GLN A 147 0.93 11.13 4.21
C GLN A 147 2.38 11.50 4.56
N ALA A 148 3.09 12.11 3.62
CA ALA A 148 4.42 12.68 3.86
C ALA A 148 4.34 14.18 4.12
N VAL A 149 5.18 14.65 5.05
CA VAL A 149 5.45 16.08 5.29
C VAL A 149 6.96 16.28 5.26
N PHE A 150 7.43 17.22 4.45
CA PHE A 150 8.83 17.63 4.37
C PHE A 150 9.03 19.00 5.03
N ARG A 151 10.15 19.18 5.71
CA ARG A 151 10.52 20.42 6.41
C ARG A 151 12.00 20.74 6.16
N ALA A 152 12.25 21.69 5.26
CA ALA A 152 13.58 22.25 5.02
C ALA A 152 13.88 23.45 5.96
N ALA A 153 12.87 24.26 6.26
CA ALA A 153 12.90 25.43 7.14
C ALA A 153 11.51 25.61 7.79
N ALA A 154 11.28 26.70 8.54
CA ALA A 154 9.94 27.01 9.05
C ALA A 154 8.97 27.25 7.88
N GLY A 155 7.90 26.46 7.82
CA GLY A 155 7.04 26.32 6.63
C GLY A 155 7.03 24.86 6.19
N THR A 156 5.89 24.17 6.29
CA THR A 156 5.81 22.72 6.10
C THR A 156 5.18 22.38 4.76
N ASP A 157 5.88 21.62 3.92
CA ASP A 157 5.29 21.08 2.70
C ASP A 157 4.69 19.71 2.94
N ARG A 158 3.38 19.61 2.67
CA ARG A 158 2.58 18.42 2.93
C ARG A 158 2.13 17.83 1.61
N ALA A 159 2.47 16.57 1.38
CA ALA A 159 1.92 15.82 0.26
C ALA A 159 0.45 15.44 0.53
N PRO A 160 -0.38 15.29 -0.52
CA PRO A 160 -1.72 14.74 -0.37
C PRO A 160 -1.67 13.37 0.32
N ALA A 161 -2.64 13.13 1.20
CA ALA A 161 -2.81 11.80 1.76
C ALA A 161 -3.28 10.84 0.66
N ARG A 162 -2.80 9.59 0.73
CA ARG A 162 -3.18 8.52 -0.20
C ARG A 162 -3.44 7.25 0.56
N ILE A 163 -4.44 6.50 0.09
CA ILE A 163 -4.66 5.13 0.52
C ILE A 163 -4.02 4.24 -0.54
N VAL A 164 -3.13 3.35 -0.12
CA VAL A 164 -2.46 2.35 -0.95
C VAL A 164 -2.41 1.04 -0.18
N GLY A 165 -2.40 -0.07 -0.91
CA GLY A 165 -2.60 -1.42 -0.37
C GLY A 165 -3.68 -2.14 -1.19
N ARG A 166 -4.03 -3.35 -0.79
CA ARG A 166 -5.13 -4.14 -1.37
C ARG A 166 -6.26 -4.25 -0.33
N GLY A 167 -7.50 -4.52 -0.74
CA GLY A 167 -8.60 -4.68 0.21
C GLY A 167 -8.93 -3.51 1.14
N ASP A 168 -9.89 -3.69 2.05
CA ASP A 168 -10.17 -2.75 3.15
C ASP A 168 -10.03 -3.42 4.54
N SER A 169 -9.73 -4.71 4.55
CA SER A 169 -9.53 -5.54 5.73
C SER A 169 -8.51 -6.63 5.38
N PRO A 170 -7.85 -7.27 6.36
CA PRO A 170 -7.12 -8.49 6.09
C PRO A 170 -8.11 -9.47 5.46
N GLY A 171 -7.85 -9.86 4.21
CA GLY A 171 -8.69 -10.85 3.52
C GLY A 171 -8.84 -12.10 4.36
N CYS A 172 -10.00 -12.75 4.22
CA CYS A 172 -10.17 -14.13 4.60
C CYS A 172 -10.20 -14.97 3.34
N VAL A 173 -9.76 -16.21 3.44
CA VAL A 173 -9.73 -17.14 2.31
C VAL A 173 -11.07 -17.87 2.24
N THR A 174 -11.74 -17.75 1.12
CA THR A 174 -12.93 -18.57 0.82
C THR A 174 -12.51 -19.96 0.36
N ALA A 175 -13.40 -20.94 0.52
CA ALA A 175 -13.17 -22.29 0.00
C ALA A 175 -12.94 -22.30 -1.53
N ALA A 176 -13.56 -21.38 -2.27
CA ALA A 176 -13.36 -21.25 -3.71
C ALA A 176 -11.96 -20.72 -4.07
N GLU A 177 -11.45 -19.75 -3.31
CA GLU A 177 -10.12 -19.20 -3.54
C GLU A 177 -9.02 -20.20 -3.22
N SER A 178 -9.17 -20.96 -2.12
CA SER A 178 -8.23 -22.02 -1.75
C SER A 178 -8.28 -23.19 -2.73
N ALA A 179 -9.47 -23.62 -3.17
CA ALA A 179 -9.63 -24.65 -4.21
C ALA A 179 -9.00 -24.26 -5.56
N ALA A 180 -8.84 -22.95 -5.81
CA ALA A 180 -8.18 -22.45 -7.01
C ALA A 180 -6.64 -22.40 -6.90
N LEU A 181 -6.05 -22.69 -5.73
CA LEU A 181 -4.60 -22.78 -5.57
C LEU A 181 -4.02 -23.88 -6.46
N ARG A 182 -2.79 -23.65 -6.93
CA ARG A 182 -2.06 -24.59 -7.75
C ARG A 182 -0.61 -24.67 -7.29
N LEU A 183 -0.03 -25.86 -7.36
CA LEU A 183 1.41 -26.04 -7.21
C LEU A 183 2.15 -25.15 -8.21
N GLY A 184 3.27 -24.57 -7.78
CA GLY A 184 4.06 -23.63 -8.57
C GLY A 184 3.50 -22.22 -8.66
N GLN A 185 2.29 -21.95 -8.15
CA GLN A 185 1.75 -20.60 -8.09
C GLN A 185 2.66 -19.72 -7.23
N ARG A 186 3.03 -18.54 -7.70
CA ARG A 186 3.90 -17.64 -6.95
C ARG A 186 3.21 -17.08 -5.72
N MET A 187 3.97 -16.90 -4.64
CA MET A 187 3.50 -16.39 -3.35
C MET A 187 2.81 -15.03 -3.48
N ASP A 188 3.35 -14.11 -4.30
CA ASP A 188 2.73 -12.81 -4.57
C ASP A 188 1.36 -12.93 -5.26
N ALA A 189 1.17 -13.94 -6.11
CA ALA A 189 -0.12 -14.23 -6.73
C ALA A 189 -1.12 -14.85 -5.74
N VAL A 190 -0.67 -15.64 -4.77
CA VAL A 190 -1.52 -16.17 -3.70
C VAL A 190 -1.97 -15.05 -2.77
N HIS A 191 -1.03 -14.23 -2.31
CA HIS A 191 -1.28 -13.03 -1.52
C HIS A 191 -2.28 -12.10 -2.20
N ALA A 192 -2.09 -11.89 -3.50
CA ALA A 192 -3.00 -11.12 -4.34
C ALA A 192 -4.43 -11.68 -4.36
N ARG A 193 -4.58 -12.99 -4.43
CA ARG A 193 -5.88 -13.67 -4.47
C ARG A 193 -6.56 -13.61 -3.11
N PHE A 194 -5.83 -13.95 -2.06
CA PHE A 194 -6.37 -14.05 -0.70
C PHE A 194 -6.57 -12.69 -0.02
N ASP A 195 -6.09 -11.62 -0.64
CA ASP A 195 -6.10 -10.26 -0.09
C ASP A 195 -5.48 -10.19 1.32
N THR A 196 -4.58 -11.12 1.59
CA THR A 196 -3.80 -11.19 2.81
C THR A 196 -2.49 -11.94 2.58
N ALA A 197 -1.55 -11.55 3.41
CA ALA A 197 -0.26 -12.15 3.64
C ALA A 197 -0.24 -13.57 4.18
N GLY A 198 -1.32 -13.97 4.85
CA GLY A 198 -1.21 -15.01 5.88
C GLY A 198 -0.36 -14.56 7.07
N VAL A 199 -0.31 -15.39 8.12
CA VAL A 199 0.61 -15.26 9.25
C VAL A 199 1.79 -16.17 8.93
N PRO A 200 3.04 -15.69 9.00
CA PRO A 200 4.18 -16.58 8.88
C PRO A 200 4.21 -17.59 10.03
N GLU A 201 4.41 -18.86 9.71
CA GLU A 201 4.54 -19.96 10.66
C GLU A 201 5.98 -20.51 10.66
N PRO A 202 6.40 -21.21 11.72
CA PRO A 202 7.64 -21.99 11.70
C PRO A 202 7.66 -22.98 10.52
N ALA A 203 8.78 -23.05 9.80
CA ALA A 203 8.92 -23.89 8.60
C ALA A 203 10.32 -24.48 8.51
N ASP A 204 10.46 -25.57 7.75
CA ASP A 204 11.75 -26.19 7.46
C ASP A 204 12.66 -25.26 6.64
N PRO A 205 13.99 -25.38 6.77
CA PRO A 205 14.95 -24.60 5.98
C PRO A 205 14.67 -24.67 4.47
N GLY A 206 14.65 -23.51 3.81
CA GLY A 206 14.37 -23.40 2.37
C GLY A 206 12.88 -23.38 2.01
N THR A 207 11.99 -23.53 3.00
CA THR A 207 10.54 -23.38 2.84
C THR A 207 10.01 -22.20 3.65
N ALA A 208 8.81 -21.75 3.31
CA ALA A 208 8.04 -20.79 4.10
C ALA A 208 6.63 -21.36 4.29
N LEU A 209 6.11 -21.25 5.50
CA LEU A 209 4.77 -21.71 5.85
C LEU A 209 3.92 -20.52 6.27
N ARG A 210 2.67 -20.49 5.82
CA ARG A 210 1.76 -19.38 6.11
C ARG A 210 0.35 -19.83 6.43
N SER A 211 -0.20 -19.31 7.52
CA SER A 211 -1.59 -19.52 7.93
C SER A 211 -2.49 -18.37 7.46
N TYR A 212 -3.56 -18.71 6.75
CA TYR A 212 -4.56 -17.78 6.25
C TYR A 212 -5.88 -18.03 6.96
N ARG A 213 -6.46 -16.97 7.51
CA ARG A 213 -7.78 -17.05 8.12
C ARG A 213 -8.82 -17.39 7.05
N GLY A 214 -9.62 -18.43 7.23
CA GLY A 214 -10.74 -18.68 6.34
C GLY A 214 -11.94 -17.78 6.63
N CYS A 215 -12.80 -17.58 5.63
CA CYS A 215 -14.02 -16.79 5.82
C CYS A 215 -15.10 -17.53 6.60
N ALA A 216 -15.08 -18.86 6.57
CA ALA A 216 -15.98 -19.70 7.34
C ALA A 216 -15.41 -19.92 8.76
N PRO A 217 -16.25 -19.91 9.82
CA PRO A 217 -15.81 -20.19 11.18
C PRO A 217 -15.07 -21.53 11.28
N GLY A 218 -13.94 -21.55 11.99
CA GLY A 218 -13.14 -22.76 12.22
C GLY A 218 -12.43 -23.31 11.00
N THR A 219 -12.39 -22.57 9.89
CA THR A 219 -11.64 -22.93 8.69
C THR A 219 -10.44 -22.01 8.59
N ASP A 220 -9.23 -22.53 8.74
CA ASP A 220 -8.01 -21.82 8.38
C ASP A 220 -7.27 -22.61 7.29
N TYR A 221 -6.37 -21.95 6.56
CA TYR A 221 -5.63 -22.58 5.48
C TYR A 221 -4.15 -22.40 5.73
N GLU A 222 -3.39 -23.46 5.61
CA GLU A 222 -1.95 -23.38 5.63
C GLU A 222 -1.43 -23.54 4.21
N VAL A 223 -0.54 -22.66 3.77
CA VAL A 223 0.12 -22.78 2.46
C VAL A 223 1.62 -22.82 2.66
N GLN A 224 2.25 -23.84 2.09
CA GLN A 224 3.69 -24.02 2.08
C GLN A 224 4.26 -23.53 0.76
N TYR A 225 5.38 -22.83 0.86
CA TYR A 225 6.12 -22.27 -0.27
C TYR A 225 7.56 -22.76 -0.25
N ALA A 226 8.13 -23.04 -1.43
CA ALA A 226 9.57 -23.19 -1.61
C ALA A 226 10.01 -22.29 -2.77
N ALA A 227 11.14 -21.61 -2.63
CA ALA A 227 11.62 -20.61 -3.60
C ALA A 227 10.54 -19.58 -4.02
N GLY A 228 9.60 -19.25 -3.12
CA GLY A 228 8.51 -18.30 -3.36
C GLY A 228 7.35 -18.84 -4.20
N ALA A 229 7.23 -20.15 -4.39
CA ALA A 229 6.13 -20.80 -5.10
C ALA A 229 5.45 -21.86 -4.22
N VAL A 230 4.14 -22.04 -4.39
CA VAL A 230 3.33 -23.01 -3.64
C VAL A 230 3.85 -24.43 -3.89
N VAL A 231 4.16 -25.15 -2.82
CA VAL A 231 4.54 -26.58 -2.86
C VAL A 231 3.54 -27.48 -2.13
N GLY A 232 2.60 -26.90 -1.38
CA GLY A 232 1.51 -27.61 -0.73
C GLY A 232 0.58 -26.65 -0.01
N TRP A 233 -0.62 -27.11 0.32
CA TRP A 233 -1.52 -26.41 1.24
C TRP A 233 -2.47 -27.40 1.93
N THR A 234 -2.95 -27.04 3.10
CA THR A 234 -3.90 -27.83 3.88
C THR A 234 -5.00 -26.94 4.46
N VAL A 235 -6.15 -27.54 4.79
CA VAL A 235 -7.22 -26.88 5.53
C VAL A 235 -7.07 -27.26 7.00
N LEU A 236 -6.77 -26.28 7.84
CA LEU A 236 -6.71 -26.45 9.28
C LEU A 236 -8.13 -26.44 9.84
N GLY A 237 -8.50 -27.51 10.57
CA GLY A 237 -9.83 -27.67 11.18
C GLY A 237 -10.89 -28.35 10.30
N GLY A 238 -10.54 -28.77 9.08
CA GLY A 238 -11.39 -29.60 8.20
C GLY A 238 -10.72 -30.94 7.86
N PRO A 239 -11.46 -31.91 7.27
CA PRO A 239 -10.83 -33.10 6.71
C PRO A 239 -9.82 -32.71 5.62
N PRO A 240 -8.67 -33.41 5.49
CA PRO A 240 -7.63 -33.07 4.52
C PRO A 240 -8.18 -33.08 3.08
N VAL A 241 -7.81 -32.08 2.28
CA VAL A 241 -8.16 -31.97 0.86
C VAL A 241 -7.00 -32.56 0.04
N ALA A 242 -7.30 -33.56 -0.80
CA ALA A 242 -6.35 -34.25 -1.67
C ALA A 242 -6.16 -33.55 -3.02
#